data_AF-A0A350DMN6-F1
#
_entry.id   AF-A0A350DMN6-F1
#
_cell.length_a   1.000
_cell.length_b   1.000
_cell.length_c   1.000
_cell.angle_alpha   90.00
_cell.angle_beta   90.00
_cell.angle_gamma   90.00
#
_symmetry.space_group_name_H-M   'P 1'
#
loop_
_entity.id
_entity.type
_entity.pdbx_description
1 polymer ?
#
loop_
_entity_poly.entity_id
_entity_poly.type
_entity_poly.pdbx_seq_one_letter_code
_entity_poly.pdbx_strand_id
1 'polypeptide(L)'
;ESRGWDFETCFEFMQAVGNGYLEGILPIFEQRKNTSYTEAQREFQLYRRGRYVEYNLVYDRGTLFGLQSNGRIESILVSMPPLASWHYRFEPVPGTPEFELTDFYLKPRDWLTL
;
A
#
# COMPACT_ATOMS: atom_id res chain seq x y z
N GLU A 1 -21.66 27.47 12.38
CA GLU A 1 -22.17 26.42 11.47
C GLU A 1 -21.12 25.34 11.33
N SER A 2 -21.40 24.11 11.74
CA SER A 2 -20.49 22.99 11.50
C SER A 2 -20.51 22.69 10.01
N ARG A 3 -19.42 23.00 9.30
CA ARG A 3 -19.20 22.54 7.94
C ARG A 3 -18.87 21.04 8.01
N GLY A 4 -19.86 20.18 7.83
CA GLY A 4 -19.67 18.71 7.86
C GLY A 4 -20.96 17.96 8.16
N TRP A 5 -20.88 16.62 8.03
CA TRP A 5 -21.93 15.71 8.49
C TRP A 5 -22.06 15.72 10.02
N ASP A 6 -23.19 15.27 10.54
CA ASP A 6 -23.34 15.01 11.97
C ASP A 6 -22.48 13.81 12.41
N PHE A 7 -22.36 13.62 13.73
CA PHE A 7 -21.51 12.57 14.29
C PHE A 7 -21.95 11.17 13.87
N GLU A 8 -23.26 10.89 13.84
CA GLU A 8 -23.76 9.56 13.53
C GLU A 8 -23.42 9.21 12.08
N THR A 9 -23.66 10.15 11.15
CA THR A 9 -23.25 9.99 9.75
C THR A 9 -21.74 9.79 9.60
N CYS A 10 -20.91 10.53 10.35
CA CYS A 10 -19.45 10.32 10.33
C CYS A 10 -19.06 8.91 10.83
N PHE A 11 -19.74 8.41 11.86
CA PHE A 11 -19.48 7.10 12.43
C PHE A 11 -19.96 5.97 11.51
N GLU A 12 -21.14 6.08 10.93
CA GLU A 12 -21.65 5.19 9.88
C GLU A 12 -20.68 5.14 8.69
N PHE A 13 -20.14 6.29 8.26
CA PHE A 13 -19.14 6.34 7.21
C PHE A 13 -17.87 5.54 7.56
N MET A 14 -17.35 5.69 8.78
CA MET A 14 -16.18 4.92 9.23
C MET A 14 -16.45 3.41 9.29
N GLN A 15 -17.66 3.00 9.73
CA GLN A 15 -18.08 1.60 9.69
C GLN A 15 -18.13 1.09 8.25
N ALA A 16 -18.72 1.85 7.33
CA ALA A 16 -18.80 1.50 5.92
C ALA A 16 -17.40 1.36 5.28
N VAL A 17 -16.46 2.25 5.59
CA VAL A 17 -15.06 2.15 5.11
C VAL A 17 -14.37 0.88 5.64
N GLY A 18 -14.51 0.59 6.94
CA GLY A 18 -13.89 -0.59 7.55
C GLY A 18 -14.45 -1.91 7.00
N ASN A 19 -15.78 -2.00 6.88
CA ASN A 19 -16.44 -3.17 6.29
C ASN A 19 -16.10 -3.32 4.80
N GLY A 20 -16.14 -2.20 4.05
CA GLY A 20 -15.82 -2.17 2.63
C GLY A 20 -14.38 -2.56 2.32
N TYR A 21 -13.41 -2.28 3.20
CA TYR A 21 -12.04 -2.77 3.04
C TYR A 21 -11.98 -4.30 2.99
N LEU A 22 -12.67 -5.00 3.90
CA LEU A 22 -12.71 -6.46 3.91
C LEU A 22 -13.41 -7.01 2.67
N GLU A 23 -14.53 -6.42 2.29
CA GLU A 23 -15.26 -6.79 1.07
C GLU A 23 -14.41 -6.59 -0.19
N GLY A 24 -13.57 -5.56 -0.23
CA GLY A 24 -12.68 -5.29 -1.36
C GLY A 24 -11.45 -6.20 -1.41
N ILE A 25 -10.81 -6.47 -0.27
CA ILE A 25 -9.52 -7.17 -0.24
C ILE A 25 -9.66 -8.70 -0.35
N LEU A 26 -10.69 -9.29 0.26
CA LEU A 26 -10.85 -10.75 0.31
C LEU A 26 -11.02 -11.40 -1.08
N PRO A 27 -11.84 -10.86 -2.02
CA PRO A 27 -11.95 -11.43 -3.35
C PRO A 27 -10.63 -11.40 -4.14
N ILE A 28 -9.79 -10.37 -3.93
CA ILE A 28 -8.47 -10.27 -4.56
C ILE A 28 -7.56 -11.40 -4.07
N PHE A 29 -7.55 -11.65 -2.76
CA PHE A 29 -6.79 -12.77 -2.18
C PHE A 29 -7.28 -14.11 -2.73
N GLU A 30 -8.59 -14.36 -2.74
CA GLU A 30 -9.14 -15.63 -3.23
C GLU A 30 -8.79 -15.86 -4.70
N GLN A 31 -8.87 -14.82 -5.52
CA GLN A 31 -8.53 -14.90 -6.94
C GLN A 31 -7.03 -15.14 -7.18
N ARG A 32 -6.15 -14.58 -6.36
CA ARG A 32 -4.71 -14.49 -6.67
C ARG A 32 -3.82 -15.43 -5.85
N LYS A 33 -4.24 -15.93 -4.68
CA LYS A 33 -3.41 -16.73 -3.76
C LYS A 33 -2.74 -17.96 -4.39
N ASN A 34 -3.37 -18.57 -5.39
CA ASN A 34 -2.87 -19.78 -6.07
C ASN A 34 -2.19 -19.46 -7.42
N THR A 35 -2.03 -18.18 -7.77
CA THR A 35 -1.34 -17.80 -9.01
C THR A 35 0.13 -18.16 -8.88
N SER A 36 0.63 -19.04 -9.76
CA SER A 36 2.05 -19.38 -9.80
C SER A 36 2.88 -18.14 -10.10
N TYR A 37 4.02 -18.01 -9.42
CA TYR A 37 4.98 -16.95 -9.64
C TYR A 37 6.38 -17.53 -9.85
N THR A 38 7.23 -16.74 -10.50
CA THR A 38 8.64 -17.07 -10.75
C THR A 38 9.53 -16.39 -9.73
N GLU A 39 10.78 -16.86 -9.61
CA GLU A 39 11.75 -16.21 -8.72
C GLU A 39 11.99 -14.75 -9.12
N ALA A 40 12.04 -14.43 -10.41
CA ALA A 40 12.17 -13.05 -10.90
C ALA A 40 11.01 -12.15 -10.42
N GLN A 41 9.79 -12.65 -10.38
CA GLN A 41 8.64 -11.92 -9.83
C GLN A 41 8.74 -11.75 -8.32
N ARG A 42 9.30 -12.73 -7.60
CA ARG A 42 9.59 -12.64 -6.17
C ARG A 42 10.67 -11.58 -5.90
N GLU A 43 11.75 -11.55 -6.67
CA GLU A 43 12.78 -10.52 -6.60
C GLU A 43 12.21 -9.13 -6.87
N PHE A 44 11.38 -8.98 -7.91
CA PHE A 44 10.70 -7.73 -8.18
C PHE A 44 9.76 -7.31 -7.03
N GLN A 45 9.04 -8.25 -6.42
CA GLN A 45 8.22 -7.98 -5.23
C GLN A 45 9.07 -7.45 -4.06
N LEU A 46 10.24 -8.05 -3.80
CA LEU A 46 11.15 -7.58 -2.75
C LEU A 46 11.69 -6.17 -3.05
N TYR A 47 12.02 -5.90 -4.31
CA TYR A 47 12.44 -4.57 -4.75
C TYR A 47 11.32 -3.53 -4.55
N ARG A 48 10.08 -3.87 -4.95
CA ARG A 48 8.91 -2.99 -4.74
C ARG A 48 8.58 -2.78 -3.25
N ARG A 49 8.83 -3.78 -2.40
CA ARG A 49 8.73 -3.64 -0.94
C ARG A 49 9.74 -2.62 -0.38
N GLY A 50 10.89 -2.43 -1.02
CA GLY A 50 11.83 -1.35 -0.66
C GLY A 50 11.19 0.04 -0.77
N ARG A 51 10.37 0.28 -1.81
CA ARG A 51 9.62 1.55 -1.96
C ARG A 51 8.54 1.73 -0.89
N TYR A 52 7.93 0.64 -0.41
CA TYR A 52 6.98 0.68 0.70
C TYR A 52 7.65 1.09 2.01
N VAL A 53 8.84 0.55 2.27
CA VAL A 53 9.69 0.95 3.41
C VAL A 53 10.06 2.44 3.32
N GLU A 54 10.50 2.90 2.14
CA GLU A 54 10.80 4.32 1.90
C GLU A 54 9.61 5.21 2.22
N TYR A 55 8.40 4.84 1.75
CA TYR A 55 7.21 5.64 2.03
C TYR A 55 6.94 5.78 3.53
N ASN A 56 6.93 4.66 4.26
CA ASN A 56 6.62 4.67 5.69
C ASN A 56 7.68 5.40 6.52
N LEU A 57 8.96 5.26 6.19
CA LEU A 57 10.04 5.86 6.97
C LEU A 57 10.32 7.32 6.62
N VAL A 58 9.90 7.79 5.43
CA VAL A 58 10.21 9.15 4.94
C VAL A 58 8.99 10.05 4.87
N TYR A 59 7.80 9.53 4.55
CA TYR A 59 6.62 10.34 4.28
C TYR A 59 5.43 10.07 5.20
N ASP A 60 5.28 8.84 5.71
CA ASP A 60 4.15 8.52 6.58
C ASP A 60 4.21 9.29 7.90
N ARG A 61 3.28 10.24 8.06
CA ARG A 61 3.24 11.12 9.23
C ARG A 61 3.00 10.36 10.53
N GLY A 62 2.20 9.29 10.50
CA GLY A 62 1.91 8.48 11.67
C GLY A 62 3.15 7.75 12.19
N THR A 63 3.90 7.12 11.28
CA THR A 63 5.19 6.49 11.58
C THR A 63 6.19 7.50 12.11
N LEU A 64 6.42 8.61 11.40
CA LEU A 64 7.37 9.65 11.82
C LEU A 64 7.04 10.21 13.20
N PHE A 65 5.77 10.57 13.43
CA PHE A 65 5.34 11.07 14.73
C PHE A 65 5.54 10.03 15.83
N GLY A 66 5.08 8.80 15.63
CA GLY A 66 5.18 7.74 16.63
C GLY A 66 6.64 7.40 17.01
N LEU A 67 7.56 7.43 16.04
CA LEU A 67 8.98 7.23 16.30
C LEU A 67 9.61 8.40 17.07
N GLN A 68 9.19 9.64 16.79
CA GLN A 68 9.70 10.85 17.46
C GLN A 68 9.08 11.07 18.85
N SER A 69 7.86 10.57 19.08
CA SER A 69 7.10 10.77 20.31
C SER A 69 7.22 9.63 21.31
N ASN A 70 8.24 8.76 21.17
CA ASN A 70 8.47 7.59 22.03
C ASN A 70 7.27 6.62 22.09
N GLY A 71 6.60 6.40 20.96
CA GLY A 71 5.53 5.41 20.83
C GLY A 71 6.03 3.96 20.90
N ARG A 72 5.10 3.00 20.90
CA ARG A 72 5.45 1.56 20.93
C ARG A 72 6.04 1.13 19.58
N ILE A 73 7.37 1.14 19.48
CA ILE A 73 8.12 0.92 18.24
C ILE A 73 7.69 -0.35 17.49
N GLU A 74 7.62 -1.50 18.17
CA GLU A 74 7.20 -2.77 17.55
C GLU A 74 5.77 -2.73 16.97
N SER A 75 4.87 -1.93 17.55
CA SER A 75 3.53 -1.71 16.97
C SER A 75 3.56 -0.80 15.76
N ILE A 76 4.43 0.21 15.77
CA ILE A 76 4.56 1.19 14.66
C ILE A 76 5.19 0.51 13.44
N LEU A 77 6.26 -0.26 13.67
CA LEU A 77 7.04 -0.89 12.61
C LEU A 77 6.49 -2.23 12.14
N VAL A 78 5.34 -2.69 12.64
CA VAL A 78 4.62 -3.87 12.10
C VAL A 78 4.26 -3.69 10.62
N SER A 79 4.19 -2.44 10.15
CA SER A 79 3.99 -2.11 8.75
C SER A 79 5.18 -2.49 7.85
N MET A 80 6.36 -2.75 8.41
CA MET A 80 7.52 -3.16 7.63
C MET A 80 7.31 -4.56 7.04
N PRO A 81 7.65 -4.78 5.76
CA PRO A 81 7.57 -6.11 5.18
C PRO A 81 8.63 -7.03 5.81
N PRO A 82 8.41 -8.36 5.81
CA PRO A 82 9.38 -9.31 6.39
C PRO A 82 10.72 -9.30 5.67
N LEU A 83 10.74 -8.96 4.37
CA LEU A 83 11.95 -8.80 3.55
C LEU A 83 11.69 -7.71 2.50
N ALA A 84 12.74 -6.93 2.20
CA ALA A 84 12.79 -5.94 1.12
C ALA A 84 14.21 -5.91 0.54
N SER A 85 14.35 -5.44 -0.70
CA SER A 85 15.66 -5.27 -1.35
C SER A 85 15.79 -3.91 -2.03
N TRP A 86 17.04 -3.47 -2.22
CA TRP A 86 17.40 -2.23 -2.90
C TRP A 86 18.51 -2.49 -3.90
N HIS A 87 18.28 -2.13 -5.17
CA HIS A 87 19.23 -2.29 -6.25
C HIS A 87 19.58 -0.91 -6.83
N TYR A 88 20.86 -0.66 -7.06
CA TYR A 88 21.32 0.57 -7.71
C TYR A 88 20.84 0.61 -9.16
N ARG A 89 20.18 1.70 -9.56
CA ARG A 89 19.68 1.95 -10.93
C ARG A 89 18.86 0.80 -11.52
N PHE A 90 18.00 0.18 -10.73
CA PHE A 90 17.01 -0.75 -11.27
C PHE A 90 15.99 -0.01 -12.13
N GLU A 91 15.90 -0.40 -13.40
CA GLU A 91 14.97 0.13 -14.39
C GLU A 91 14.21 -1.07 -15.00
N PRO A 92 12.88 -1.18 -14.78
CA PRO A 92 12.09 -2.23 -15.43
C PRO A 92 12.16 -2.13 -16.96
N VAL A 93 12.15 -3.27 -17.65
CA VAL A 93 12.23 -3.31 -19.11
C VAL A 93 10.91 -2.83 -19.73
N PRO A 94 10.92 -1.87 -20.67
CA PRO A 94 9.70 -1.43 -21.34
C PRO A 94 8.90 -2.58 -21.94
N GLY A 95 7.58 -2.55 -21.77
CA GLY A 95 6.67 -3.58 -22.26
C GLY A 95 6.51 -4.80 -21.33
N THR A 96 7.18 -4.84 -20.18
CA THR A 96 6.93 -5.88 -19.17
C THR A 96 5.91 -5.41 -18.11
N PRO A 97 5.26 -6.34 -17.38
CA PRO A 97 4.37 -6.00 -16.27
C PRO A 97 5.06 -5.16 -15.17
N GLU A 98 6.36 -5.37 -14.95
CA GLU A 98 7.15 -4.60 -13.98
C GLU A 98 7.27 -3.13 -14.38
N PHE A 99 7.40 -2.84 -15.68
CA PHE A 99 7.41 -1.48 -16.20
C PHE A 99 6.02 -0.85 -16.15
N GLU A 100 5.01 -1.61 -16.59
CA GLU A 100 3.61 -1.18 -16.61
C GLU A 100 3.12 -0.75 -15.21
N LEU A 101 3.56 -1.44 -14.14
CA LEU A 101 3.26 -1.04 -12.77
C LEU A 101 3.57 0.45 -12.52
N THR A 102 4.75 0.91 -12.90
CA THR A 102 5.18 2.30 -12.64
C THR A 102 4.74 3.29 -13.71
N ASP A 103 4.64 2.84 -14.96
CA ASP A 103 4.25 3.70 -16.06
C ASP A 103 2.74 3.99 -16.02
N PHE A 104 1.95 2.91 -15.84
CA PHE A 104 0.51 2.95 -15.87
C PHE A 104 -0.13 3.05 -14.48
N TYR A 105 0.01 2.01 -13.65
CA TYR A 105 -0.83 1.82 -12.46
C TYR A 105 -0.53 2.76 -11.30
N LEU A 106 0.74 3.11 -11.06
CA LEU A 106 1.17 3.96 -9.94
C LEU A 106 1.15 5.46 -10.29
N LYS A 107 0.13 5.90 -11.03
CA LYS A 107 -0.18 7.30 -11.33
C LYS A 107 -1.63 7.58 -10.92
N PRO A 108 -1.99 8.83 -10.55
CA PRO A 108 -3.39 9.20 -10.39
C PRO A 108 -4.16 8.90 -11.68
N ARG A 109 -5.27 8.16 -11.55
CA ARG A 109 -6.05 7.62 -12.67
C ARG A 109 -7.52 7.69 -12.33
N ASP A 110 -8.32 7.92 -13.35
CA ASP A 110 -9.77 7.76 -13.27
C ASP A 110 -10.14 6.30 -13.56
N TRP A 111 -10.25 5.50 -12.49
CA TRP A 111 -10.53 4.06 -12.59
C TRP A 111 -12.00 3.75 -12.90
N LEU A 112 -12.91 4.68 -12.61
CA LEU A 112 -14.35 4.48 -12.71
C LEU A 112 -14.96 5.24 -13.88
N THR A 113 -14.18 6.08 -14.57
CA THR A 113 -14.63 6.92 -15.69
C THR A 113 -15.80 7.82 -15.29
N LEU A 114 -15.66 8.51 -14.16
CA LEU A 114 -16.71 9.34 -13.54
C LEU A 114 -16.59 10.83 -13.87
#